data_AF-A0AAN0PAJ3-F1
#
_entry.id   AF-A0AAN0PAJ3-F1
#
_cell.length_a   1.000
_cell.length_b   1.000
_cell.length_c   1.000
_cell.angle_alpha   90.00
_cell.angle_beta   90.00
_cell.angle_gamma   90.00
#
_symmetry.space_group_name_H-M   'P 1'
#
loop_
_entity.id
_entity.type
_entity.pdbx_description
1 polymer ?
#
loop_
_entity_poly.entity_id
_entity_poly.type
_entity_poly.pdbx_seq_one_letter_code
_entity_poly.pdbx_strand_id
1 'polypeptide(L)' 'MTEFQKITYEIGQLQIELNHLGSCTTKGLSQEQIAQIDERFFLTLAKQNKLIARLNNKPEGFF' A
#
# COMPACT_ATOMS: atom_id res chain seq x y z
N MET A 1 -19.20 2.63 -8.39
CA MET A 1 -18.07 1.70 -8.21
C MET A 1 -18.48 0.58 -7.27
N THR A 2 -18.28 -0.68 -7.67
CA THR A 2 -18.44 -1.86 -6.81
C THR A 2 -17.40 -1.85 -5.67
N GLU A 3 -17.61 -2.65 -4.62
CA GLU A 3 -16.62 -2.81 -3.54
C GLU A 3 -15.25 -3.19 -4.11
N PHE A 4 -15.20 -4.14 -5.05
CA PHE A 4 -13.97 -4.59 -5.67
C PHE A 4 -13.32 -3.52 -6.58
N GLN A 5 -14.11 -2.70 -7.27
CA GLN A 5 -13.56 -1.54 -7.99
C GLN A 5 -12.91 -0.51 -7.05
N LYS A 6 -13.51 -0.29 -5.86
CA LYS A 6 -12.90 0.58 -4.83
C LYS A 6 -11.61 -0.04 -4.29
N ILE A 7 -11.60 -1.35 -4.02
CA ILE A 7 -10.41 -2.08 -3.57
C ILE A 7 -9.28 -1.98 -4.61
N THR A 8 -9.56 -2.21 -5.89
CA THR A 8 -8.57 -2.09 -6.96
C THR A 8 -8.01 -0.66 -7.06
N TYR A 9 -8.87 0.35 -6.95
CA TYR A 9 -8.43 1.74 -6.92
C TYR A 9 -7.51 2.02 -5.71
N GLU A 10 -7.89 1.55 -4.53
CA GLU A 10 -7.11 1.73 -3.30
C GLU A 10 -5.75 1.01 -3.37
N ILE A 11 -5.70 -0.21 -3.92
CA ILE A 11 -4.43 -0.92 -4.19
C ILE A 11 -3.51 -0.07 -5.08
N GLY A 12 -4.07 0.56 -6.12
CA GLY A 12 -3.33 1.46 -7.00
C GLY A 12 -2.77 2.68 -6.28
N GLN A 13 -3.56 3.32 -5.40
CA GLN A 13 -3.09 4.44 -4.58
C GLN A 13 -1.98 4.02 -3.61
N LEU A 14 -2.13 2.85 -2.95
CA LEU A 14 -1.11 2.32 -2.06
C LEU A 14 0.18 1.96 -2.81
N GLN A 15 0.10 1.49 -4.06
CA GLN A 15 1.27 1.24 -4.88
C GLN A 15 2.05 2.52 -5.17
N ILE A 16 1.36 3.62 -5.47
CA ILE A 16 1.99 4.93 -5.68
C ILE A 16 2.71 5.38 -4.41
N GLU A 17 2.06 5.24 -3.25
CA GLU A 17 2.66 5.58 -1.96
C GLU A 17 3.89 4.72 -1.63
N LEU A 18 3.84 3.41 -1.87
CA LEU A 18 4.99 2.51 -1.69
C LEU A 18 6.15 2.89 -2.60
N ASN A 19 5.87 3.20 -3.87
CA ASN A 19 6.90 3.62 -4.81
C ASN A 19 7.56 4.93 -4.34
N HIS A 20 6.77 5.89 -3.86
CA HIS A 20 7.29 7.14 -3.32
C HIS A 20 8.18 6.88 -2.09
N LEU A 21 7.68 6.16 -1.09
CA LEU A 21 8.41 5.88 0.15
C LEU A 21 9.68 5.05 -0.09
N GLY A 22 9.63 4.06 -0.99
CA GLY A 22 10.79 3.25 -1.34
C GLY A 22 11.83 3.97 -2.21
N SER A 23 11.45 5.07 -2.86
CA SER A 23 12.34 5.91 -3.66
C SER A 23 12.82 7.16 -2.92
N CYS A 24 12.30 7.42 -1.71
CA CYS A 24 12.74 8.55 -0.90
C CYS A 24 14.21 8.40 -0.53
N THR A 25 14.98 9.47 -0.73
CA THR A 25 16.37 9.52 -0.25
C THR A 25 16.40 9.64 1.26
N THR A 26 17.24 8.85 1.90
CA THR A 26 17.52 8.94 3.34
C THR A 26 18.73 9.81 3.66
N LYS A 27 19.40 10.36 2.63
CA LYS A 27 20.59 11.17 2.80
C LYS A 27 20.26 12.45 3.57
N GLY A 28 20.93 12.64 4.71
CA GLY A 28 20.76 13.82 5.56
C GLY A 28 19.56 13.74 6.52
N LEU A 29 18.87 12.60 6.57
CA LEU A 29 17.84 12.32 7.57
C LEU A 29 18.46 11.75 8.85
N SER A 30 17.83 12.03 9.99
CA SER A 30 18.16 11.34 11.24
C SER A 30 17.65 9.90 11.24
N GLN A 31 18.13 9.09 12.17
CA GLN A 31 17.64 7.71 12.32
C GLN A 31 16.14 7.66 12.65
N GLU A 32 15.64 8.61 13.43
CA GLU A 32 14.22 8.70 13.77
C GLU A 32 13.37 9.01 12.53
N GLN A 33 13.85 9.90 11.66
CA GLN A 33 13.16 10.23 10.41
C GLN A 33 13.14 9.04 9.44
N ILE A 34 14.25 8.29 9.37
CA ILE A 34 14.32 7.06 8.57
C ILE A 34 13.35 6.01 9.14
N ALA A 35 13.32 5.82 10.46
CA ALA A 35 12.42 4.89 11.11
C ALA A 35 10.94 5.22 10.85
N GLN A 36 10.57 6.50 10.79
CA GLN A 36 9.21 6.93 10.41
C GLN A 36 8.87 6.60 8.95
N ILE A 37 9.84 6.73 8.03
CA ILE A 37 9.66 6.34 6.62
C ILE A 37 9.47 4.82 6.53
N ASP A 38 10.31 4.06 7.22
CA ASP A 38 10.24 2.59 7.25
C ASP A 38 8.91 2.11 7.85
N GLU A 39 8.49 2.67 8.99
CA GLU A 39 7.21 2.36 9.63
C GLU A 39 6.06 2.59 8.65
N ARG A 40 6.03 3.76 8.01
CA ARG A 40 4.99 4.09 7.04
C ARG A 40 5.02 3.14 5.84
N PHE A 41 6.21 2.81 5.33
CA PHE A 41 6.36 1.87 4.22
C PHE A 41 5.76 0.49 4.57
N PHE A 42 6.11 -0.07 5.72
CA PHE A 42 5.62 -1.38 6.13
C PHE A 42 4.13 -1.40 6.45
N LEU A 43 3.58 -0.33 7.04
CA LEU A 43 2.13 -0.19 7.26
C LEU A 43 1.36 -0.15 5.94
N THR A 44 1.83 0.64 4.97
CA THR A 44 1.22 0.73 3.63
C THR A 44 1.30 -0.60 2.89
N LEU A 45 2.43 -1.31 2.98
CA LEU A 45 2.62 -2.64 2.39
C LEU A 45 1.67 -3.67 2.99
N ALA A 46 1.55 -3.71 4.32
CA ALA A 46 0.64 -4.62 5.02
C ALA A 46 -0.83 -4.39 4.61
N LYS A 47 -1.22 -3.10 4.49
CA LYS A 47 -2.56 -2.73 4.02
C LYS A 47 -2.80 -3.19 2.58
N GLN A 48 -1.85 -2.96 1.69
CA GLN A 48 -1.95 -3.38 0.29
C GLN A 48 -2.11 -4.90 0.17
N ASN A 49 -1.29 -5.67 0.90
CA ASN A 49 -1.37 -7.14 0.92
C ASN A 49 -2.73 -7.65 1.38
N LYS A 50 -3.33 -7.01 2.40
CA LYS A 50 -4.68 -7.36 2.88
C LYS A 50 -5.74 -7.13 1.81
N LEU A 51 -5.65 -6.04 1.07
CA LEU A 51 -6.59 -5.71 -0.01
C LEU A 51 -6.43 -6.64 -1.22
N ILE A 52 -5.19 -6.98 -1.59
CA ILE A 52 -4.90 -7.98 -2.63
C ILE A 52 -5.48 -9.34 -2.23
N ALA A 53 -5.26 -9.77 -0.98
CA ALA A 53 -5.83 -11.02 -0.48
C ALA A 53 -7.36 -11.01 -0.53
N ARG A 54 -8.01 -9.89 -0.18
CA ARG A 54 -9.47 -9.73 -0.29
C ARG A 54 -9.95 -9.83 -1.74
N LEU A 55 -9.22 -9.23 -2.68
CA LEU A 55 -9.55 -9.28 -4.11
C LEU A 55 -9.40 -10.70 -4.67
N ASN A 56 -8.35 -11.42 -4.28
CA ASN A 56 -8.09 -12.80 -4.71
C ASN A 56 -9.10 -13.80 -4.15
N ASN A 57 -9.68 -13.53 -2.99
CA ASN A 57 -10.75 -14.33 -2.38
C ASN A 57 -12.15 -13.83 -2.75
N LYS A 58 -12.29 -13.09 -3.86
CA LYS A 58 -13.60 -12.61 -4.33
C LYS A 58 -14.52 -13.80 -4.65
N PRO A 59 -15.77 -13.84 -4.15
CA PRO A 59 -16.72 -14.90 -4.50
C PRO A 59 -17.02 -14.90 -6.00
N GLU A 60 -17.13 -16.10 -6.58
CA GLU A 60 -17.55 -16.26 -7.97
C GLU A 60 -18.92 -15.58 -8.21
N GLY A 61 -19.06 -14.87 -9.33
CA GLY A 61 -20.31 -14.19 -9.71
C GLY A 61 -20.47 -12.73 -9.25
N PHE A 62 -19.55 -12.18 -8.44
CA PHE A 62 -19.52 -10.73 -8.16
C PHE A 62 -18.75 -9.99 -9.25
N PHE A 63 -19.42 -9.19 -10.09
CA PHE A 63 -18.82 -8.33 -11.13
C PHE A 63 -18.90 -6.85 -10.74
#